data_AF-A0A843JCY0-F1
#
_entry.id   AF-A0A843JCY0-F1
#
_cell.length_a   1.000
_cell.length_b   1.000
_cell.length_c   1.000
_cell.angle_alpha   90.00
_cell.angle_beta   90.00
_cell.angle_gamma   90.00
#
_symmetry.space_group_name_H-M   'P 1'
#
loop_
_entity.id
_entity.type
_entity.pdbx_description
1 polymer ?
#
loop_
_entity_poly.entity_id
_entity_poly.type
_entity_poly.pdbx_seq_one_letter_code
_entity_poly.pdbx_strand_id
1 'polypeptide(L)'
;MKLLIMKRIAYAFILLAFLVCGAQAYIVTFDMPTDINLGDSLVLEGTSNIPPGNSLEIVLYTQDMQKNKIGTYPFTIQTDGVWRVDIPTSKLDAGKYRLEVNDVNNIGLGSSSTSFKLFNIVDRKNEITVTSPLIQEYNGALNVAGKSTTRGSSGIQIRVDDEYGSTVSPEEWIGTDKDGFFNTDVPITKPGI
;
A
#
# COMPACT_ATOMS: atom_id res chain seq x y z
N MET A 1 -37.86 -19.93 56.70
CA MET A 1 -36.47 -20.28 56.26
C MET A 1 -36.30 -20.24 54.74
N LYS A 2 -37.17 -20.88 53.93
CA LYS A 2 -37.07 -20.89 52.44
C LYS A 2 -37.15 -19.50 51.76
N LEU A 3 -37.97 -18.58 52.27
CA LEU A 3 -38.14 -17.24 51.67
C LEU A 3 -36.88 -16.35 51.80
N LEU A 4 -36.11 -16.52 52.89
CA LEU A 4 -34.88 -15.75 53.12
C LEU A 4 -33.74 -16.23 52.21
N ILE A 5 -33.69 -17.53 51.93
CA ILE A 5 -32.75 -18.15 50.99
C ILE A 5 -33.03 -17.69 49.56
N MET A 6 -34.30 -17.61 49.16
CA MET A 6 -34.70 -17.18 47.81
C MET A 6 -34.34 -15.71 47.53
N LYS A 7 -34.48 -14.84 48.54
CA LYS A 7 -34.06 -13.42 48.44
C LYS A 7 -32.55 -13.27 48.31
N ARG A 8 -31.77 -14.05 49.07
CA ARG A 8 -30.29 -14.03 48.99
C ARG A 8 -29.77 -14.49 47.64
N ILE A 9 -30.39 -15.53 47.06
CA ILE A 9 -30.05 -15.99 45.71
C ILE A 9 -30.40 -14.93 44.66
N ALA A 10 -31.58 -14.29 44.78
CA ALA A 10 -31.96 -13.21 43.88
C ALA A 10 -30.99 -12.01 43.93
N TYR A 11 -30.55 -11.60 45.12
CA TYR A 11 -29.55 -10.52 45.26
C TYR A 11 -28.19 -10.91 44.68
N ALA A 12 -27.77 -12.17 44.82
CA ALA A 12 -26.54 -12.66 44.21
C ALA A 12 -26.61 -12.64 42.68
N PHE A 13 -27.75 -13.01 42.08
CA PHE A 13 -27.95 -12.93 40.63
C PHE A 13 -27.97 -11.49 40.10
N ILE A 14 -28.55 -10.55 40.85
CA ILE A 14 -28.54 -9.12 40.47
C ILE A 14 -27.12 -8.54 40.54
N LEU A 15 -26.35 -8.86 41.59
CA LEU A 15 -24.94 -8.47 41.69
C LEU A 15 -24.08 -9.07 40.58
N LEU A 16 -24.35 -10.32 40.18
CA LEU A 16 -23.68 -10.96 39.04
C LEU A 16 -24.03 -10.29 37.71
N ALA A 17 -25.28 -9.85 37.53
CA ALA A 17 -25.71 -9.14 36.32
C ALA A 17 -25.06 -7.75 36.18
N PHE A 18 -24.77 -7.06 37.29
CA PHE A 18 -24.02 -5.79 37.28
C PHE A 18 -22.51 -5.96 37.05
N LEU A 19 -21.97 -7.18 37.16
CA LEU A 19 -20.56 -7.47 36.89
C LEU A 19 -20.26 -7.71 35.41
N VAL A 20 -21.27 -7.76 34.54
CA VAL A 20 -21.09 -7.85 33.09
C VAL A 20 -20.86 -6.45 32.53
N CYS A 21 -19.75 -5.81 32.93
CA CYS A 21 -19.24 -4.65 32.20
C CYS A 21 -18.52 -5.19 30.96
N GLY A 22 -19.07 -4.96 29.78
CA GLY A 22 -18.40 -5.31 28.53
C GLY A 22 -17.14 -4.49 28.40
N ALA A 23 -15.97 -5.09 28.62
CA ALA A 23 -14.71 -4.47 28.26
C ALA A 23 -14.64 -4.42 26.73
N GLN A 24 -14.90 -3.25 26.14
CA GLN A 24 -14.57 -3.03 24.73
C GLN A 24 -13.08 -2.75 24.63
N ALA A 25 -12.37 -3.59 23.87
CA ALA A 25 -10.96 -3.38 23.61
C ALA A 25 -10.78 -2.26 22.57
N TYR A 26 -9.72 -1.47 22.72
CA TYR A 26 -9.36 -0.47 21.73
C TYR A 26 -8.72 -1.14 20.52
N ILE A 27 -9.24 -0.86 19.33
CA ILE A 27 -8.81 -1.43 18.07
C ILE A 27 -8.29 -0.31 17.18
N VAL A 28 -7.14 -0.56 16.55
CA VAL A 28 -6.59 0.29 15.50
C VAL A 28 -6.30 -0.58 14.28
N THR A 29 -6.75 -0.13 13.12
CA THR A 29 -6.55 -0.82 11.84
C THR A 29 -6.04 0.17 10.81
N PHE A 30 -5.32 -0.33 9.81
CA PHE A 30 -4.89 0.46 8.66
C PHE A 30 -4.67 -0.37 7.43
N ASP A 31 -4.78 0.28 6.29
CA ASP A 31 -4.45 -0.21 4.96
C ASP A 31 -3.37 0.66 4.31
N MET A 32 -2.66 0.03 3.38
CA MET A 32 -1.58 0.62 2.59
C MET A 32 -1.33 -0.27 1.35
N PRO A 33 -0.71 0.26 0.29
CA PRO A 33 -0.23 -0.58 -0.82
C PRO A 33 0.82 -1.59 -0.35
N THR A 34 0.81 -2.79 -0.93
CA THR A 34 1.82 -3.82 -0.66
C THR A 34 3.13 -3.57 -1.40
N ASP A 35 3.06 -2.85 -2.52
CA ASP A 35 4.19 -2.47 -3.35
C ASP A 35 4.10 -0.99 -3.70
N ILE A 36 5.20 -0.27 -3.54
CA ILE A 36 5.37 1.10 -4.00
C ILE A 36 6.62 1.19 -4.89
N ASN A 37 6.68 2.17 -5.79
CA ASN A 37 7.89 2.35 -6.58
C ASN A 37 8.95 3.10 -5.77
N LEU A 38 10.22 2.83 -6.07
CA LEU A 38 11.34 3.56 -5.51
C LEU A 38 11.15 5.07 -5.73
N GLY A 39 11.16 5.84 -4.62
CA GLY A 39 10.97 7.29 -4.65
C GLY A 39 9.57 7.75 -4.27
N ASP A 40 8.56 6.88 -4.35
CA ASP A 40 7.18 7.20 -3.95
C ASP A 40 7.08 7.34 -2.42
N SER A 41 6.04 8.05 -1.95
CA SER A 41 5.70 8.06 -0.52
C SER A 41 4.72 6.94 -0.22
N LEU A 42 4.86 6.33 0.96
CA LEU A 42 3.93 5.32 1.43
C LEU A 42 2.82 5.99 2.23
N VAL A 43 1.58 5.80 1.78
CA VAL A 43 0.40 6.34 2.45
C VAL A 43 -0.26 5.25 3.26
N LEU A 44 -0.49 5.53 4.54
CA LEU A 44 -1.29 4.70 5.44
C LEU A 44 -2.58 5.43 5.77
N GLU A 45 -3.69 4.72 5.65
CA GLU A 45 -5.00 5.19 6.10
C GLU A 45 -5.61 4.16 7.01
N GLY A 46 -6.21 4.62 8.11
CA GLY A 46 -6.71 3.73 9.12
C GLY A 46 -7.89 4.26 9.89
N THR A 47 -8.46 3.36 10.69
CA THR A 47 -9.59 3.66 11.58
C THR A 47 -9.32 3.11 12.97
N SER A 48 -9.94 3.71 13.98
CA SER A 48 -9.85 3.29 15.36
C SER A 48 -11.11 3.67 16.16
N ASN A 49 -11.38 2.91 17.22
CA ASN A 49 -12.36 3.27 18.25
C ASN A 49 -11.71 3.95 19.49
N ILE A 50 -10.41 4.25 19.44
CA ILE A 50 -9.71 5.02 20.47
C ILE A 50 -10.28 6.45 20.49
N PRO A 51 -10.43 7.09 21.67
CA PRO A 51 -11.00 8.43 21.73
C PRO A 51 -10.19 9.43 20.89
N PRO A 52 -10.87 10.37 20.19
CA PRO A 52 -10.19 11.39 19.40
C PRO A 52 -9.16 12.19 20.20
N GLY A 53 -8.09 12.62 19.53
CA GLY A 53 -7.00 13.38 20.13
C GLY A 53 -5.91 12.53 20.79
N ASN A 54 -6.12 11.21 20.92
CA ASN A 54 -5.03 10.30 21.28
C ASN A 54 -4.11 10.05 20.10
N SER A 55 -2.82 9.95 20.38
CA SER A 55 -1.78 9.67 19.38
C SER A 55 -1.11 8.32 19.64
N LEU A 56 -0.77 7.64 18.55
CA LEU A 56 0.05 6.44 18.54
C LEU A 56 1.18 6.65 17.51
N GLU A 57 2.03 5.65 17.35
CA GLU A 57 3.13 5.70 16.38
C GLU A 57 3.09 4.52 15.42
N ILE A 58 3.46 4.77 14.16
CA ILE A 58 3.92 3.75 13.24
C ILE A 58 5.45 3.72 13.28
N VAL A 59 6.01 2.55 13.54
CA VAL A 59 7.46 2.33 13.52
C VAL A 59 7.83 1.54 12.26
N LEU A 60 8.71 2.12 11.47
CA LEU A 60 9.24 1.52 10.25
C LEU A 60 10.54 0.78 10.55
N TYR A 61 10.64 -0.45 10.08
CA TYR A 61 11.81 -1.32 10.22
C TYR A 61 12.26 -1.86 8.86
N THR A 62 13.55 -2.20 8.76
CA THR A 62 14.03 -3.14 7.75
C THR A 62 13.42 -4.51 8.00
N GLN A 63 13.18 -5.28 6.93
CA GLN A 63 12.74 -6.67 7.03
C GLN A 63 13.92 -7.63 6.74
N ASP A 64 15.04 -7.37 7.41
CA ASP A 64 16.21 -8.25 7.46
C ASP A 64 16.24 -9.05 8.78
N MET A 65 17.25 -9.90 8.98
CA MET A 65 17.41 -10.72 10.18
C MET A 65 17.53 -9.91 11.49
N GLN A 66 17.92 -8.62 11.41
CA GLN A 66 18.22 -7.78 12.56
C GLN A 66 17.04 -6.85 12.92
N LYS A 67 16.09 -6.65 11.99
CA LYS A 67 14.92 -5.77 12.16
C LYS A 67 15.34 -4.39 12.68
N ASN A 68 16.12 -3.68 11.88
CA ASN A 68 16.65 -2.38 12.26
C ASN A 68 15.57 -1.30 12.15
N LYS A 69 15.39 -0.50 13.22
CA LYS A 69 14.45 0.63 13.22
C LYS A 69 14.98 1.73 12.29
N ILE A 70 14.14 2.16 11.36
CA ILE A 70 14.44 3.22 10.39
C ILE A 70 13.84 4.55 10.85
N GLY A 71 12.57 4.52 11.28
CA GLY A 71 11.82 5.74 11.55
C GLY A 71 10.62 5.53 12.45
N THR A 72 10.03 6.64 12.91
CA THR A 72 8.84 6.67 13.74
C THR A 72 7.96 7.81 13.28
N TYR A 73 6.69 7.51 13.07
CA TYR A 73 5.73 8.41 12.46
C TYR A 73 4.48 8.46 13.33
N PRO A 74 4.25 9.56 14.06
CA PRO A 74 3.08 9.68 14.91
C PRO A 74 1.81 9.84 14.07
N PHE A 75 0.69 9.35 14.58
CA PHE A 75 -0.64 9.64 14.05
C PHE A 75 -1.61 9.91 15.18
N THR A 76 -2.61 10.75 14.90
CA THR A 76 -3.62 11.15 15.87
C THR A 76 -4.98 10.74 15.36
N ILE A 77 -5.76 10.09 16.23
CA ILE A 77 -7.14 9.69 15.92
C ILE A 77 -8.01 10.95 15.85
N GLN A 78 -8.67 11.15 14.70
CA GLN A 78 -9.56 12.28 14.48
C GLN A 78 -10.96 12.00 15.06
N THR A 79 -11.84 13.01 15.04
CA THR A 79 -13.19 12.95 15.64
C THR A 79 -14.05 11.81 15.08
N ASP A 80 -13.86 11.46 13.81
CA ASP A 80 -14.55 10.37 13.11
C ASP A 80 -13.85 9.01 13.28
N GLY A 81 -12.80 8.93 14.09
CA GLY A 81 -12.00 7.73 14.30
C GLY A 81 -10.99 7.44 13.19
N VAL A 82 -10.90 8.31 12.17
CA VAL A 82 -9.97 8.13 11.04
C VAL A 82 -8.60 8.72 11.38
N TRP A 83 -7.57 8.18 10.77
CA TRP A 83 -6.22 8.74 10.83
C TRP A 83 -5.44 8.42 9.55
N ARG A 84 -4.40 9.20 9.29
CA ARG A 84 -3.55 9.08 8.11
C ARG A 84 -2.10 9.40 8.44
N VAL A 85 -1.17 8.70 7.79
CA VAL A 85 0.27 8.98 7.83
C VAL A 85 0.85 8.87 6.42
N ASP A 86 1.62 9.87 6.04
CA ASP A 86 2.44 9.83 4.82
C ASP A 86 3.91 9.61 5.23
N ILE A 87 4.46 8.45 4.85
CA ILE A 87 5.83 8.03 5.18
C ILE A 87 6.72 8.27 3.96
N PRO A 88 7.71 9.18 4.02
CA PRO A 88 8.63 9.40 2.92
C PRO A 88 9.59 8.21 2.78
N THR A 89 9.65 7.61 1.59
CA THR A 89 10.52 6.45 1.31
C THR A 89 11.67 6.76 0.34
N SER A 90 11.84 8.01 -0.06
CA SER A 90 12.82 8.44 -1.06
C SER A 90 14.30 8.18 -0.71
N LYS A 91 14.60 7.94 0.57
CA LYS A 91 15.94 7.60 1.06
C LYS A 91 16.13 6.12 1.36
N LEU A 92 15.12 5.30 1.03
CA LEU A 92 15.15 3.86 1.24
C LEU A 92 15.51 3.16 -0.06
N ASP A 93 16.24 2.06 0.06
CA ASP A 93 16.56 1.20 -1.08
C ASP A 93 15.35 0.34 -1.48
N ALA A 94 15.43 -0.28 -2.66
CA ALA A 94 14.46 -1.30 -3.02
C ALA A 94 14.57 -2.51 -2.08
N GLY A 95 13.43 -3.06 -1.66
CA GLY A 95 13.40 -4.19 -0.75
C GLY A 95 12.17 -4.24 0.14
N LYS A 96 12.17 -5.23 1.05
CA LYS A 96 11.06 -5.50 1.96
C LYS A 96 11.21 -4.70 3.25
N TYR A 97 10.10 -4.17 3.72
CA TYR A 97 10.01 -3.36 4.92
C TYR A 97 8.82 -3.79 5.78
N ARG A 98 8.89 -3.41 7.06
CA ARG A 98 7.88 -3.76 8.06
C ARG A 98 7.44 -2.51 8.80
N LEU A 99 6.13 -2.34 8.91
CA LEU A 99 5.50 -1.34 9.76
C LEU A 99 4.89 -2.02 10.98
N GLU A 100 5.08 -1.45 12.15
CA GLU A 100 4.40 -1.87 13.37
C GLU A 100 3.70 -0.70 14.03
N VAL A 101 2.53 -0.97 14.62
CA VAL A 101 1.86 0.01 15.48
C VAL A 101 2.49 -0.07 16.86
N ASN A 102 2.98 1.06 17.37
CA ASN A 102 3.52 1.20 18.70
C ASN A 102 2.56 2.03 19.57
N ASP A 103 2.02 1.38 20.59
CA ASP A 103 1.13 1.97 21.58
C ASP A 103 1.94 2.69 22.67
N VAL A 104 2.49 3.86 22.32
CA VAL A 104 3.33 4.67 23.22
C VAL A 104 2.64 5.08 24.53
N ASN A 105 1.32 5.12 24.53
CA ASN A 105 0.51 5.54 25.68
C ASN A 105 0.02 4.35 26.52
N ASN A 106 0.37 3.12 26.16
CA ASN A 106 -0.10 1.89 26.80
C ASN A 106 -1.63 1.85 26.96
N ILE A 107 -2.35 2.29 25.92
CA ILE A 107 -3.81 2.32 25.84
C ILE A 107 -4.39 0.90 25.93
N GLY A 108 -3.60 -0.12 25.54
CA GLY A 108 -3.99 -1.52 25.63
C GLY A 108 -4.78 -1.94 24.41
N LEU A 109 -4.09 -2.00 23.26
CA LEU A 109 -4.68 -2.45 22.00
C LEU A 109 -5.20 -3.89 22.09
N GLY A 110 -6.43 -4.10 21.64
CA GLY A 110 -7.05 -5.41 21.50
C GLY A 110 -6.42 -6.23 20.37
N SER A 111 -6.58 -7.54 20.46
CA SER A 111 -5.98 -8.52 19.53
C SER A 111 -6.44 -8.41 18.09
N SER A 112 -7.57 -7.76 17.82
CA SER A 112 -8.05 -7.48 16.47
C SER A 112 -7.39 -6.24 15.83
N SER A 113 -6.48 -5.57 16.53
CA SER A 113 -5.70 -4.47 15.96
C SER A 113 -4.68 -4.96 14.94
N THR A 114 -4.39 -4.13 13.94
CA THR A 114 -3.27 -4.37 13.03
C THR A 114 -1.97 -4.13 13.78
N SER A 115 -1.32 -5.21 14.21
CA SER A 115 -0.03 -5.14 14.91
C SER A 115 1.12 -4.78 13.98
N PHE A 116 1.15 -5.35 12.78
CA PHE A 116 2.14 -5.05 11.76
C PHE A 116 1.60 -5.28 10.35
N LYS A 117 2.24 -4.65 9.36
CA LYS A 117 2.12 -5.00 7.94
C LYS A 117 3.46 -4.93 7.24
N LEU A 118 3.56 -5.64 6.11
CA LEU A 118 4.75 -5.66 5.26
C LEU A 118 4.44 -4.94 3.95
N PHE A 119 5.43 -4.24 3.41
CA PHE A 119 5.39 -3.71 2.06
C PHE A 119 6.76 -3.86 1.40
N ASN A 120 6.80 -3.61 0.10
CA ASN A 120 8.00 -3.72 -0.70
C ASN A 120 8.19 -2.44 -1.53
N ILE A 121 9.43 -1.96 -1.58
CA ILE A 121 9.85 -0.88 -2.47
C ILE A 121 10.45 -1.54 -3.70
N VAL A 122 9.85 -1.28 -4.87
CA VAL A 122 10.25 -1.87 -6.15
C VAL A 122 11.02 -0.84 -6.95
N ASP A 123 12.29 -1.15 -7.28
CA ASP A 123 12.98 -0.43 -8.35
C ASP A 123 12.54 -1.01 -9.70
N ARG A 124 11.79 -0.21 -10.46
CA ARG A 124 11.31 -0.56 -11.81
C ARG A 124 12.19 0.01 -12.92
N LYS A 125 13.35 0.58 -12.58
CA LYS A 125 14.32 0.99 -13.61
C LYS A 125 14.70 -0.22 -14.46
N ASN A 126 14.78 -0.01 -15.76
CA ASN A 126 15.11 -1.02 -16.76
C ASN A 126 14.09 -2.17 -16.88
N GLU A 127 12.88 -2.04 -16.31
CA GLU A 127 11.79 -3.00 -16.52
C GLU A 127 11.36 -3.07 -18.00
N ILE A 128 11.49 -1.94 -18.72
CA ILE A 128 11.29 -1.85 -20.16
C ILE A 128 12.56 -1.31 -20.81
N THR A 129 13.03 -1.98 -21.86
CA THR A 129 14.09 -1.50 -22.74
C THR A 129 13.53 -1.36 -24.14
N VAL A 130 13.56 -0.16 -24.72
CA VAL A 130 13.18 0.07 -26.12
C VAL A 130 14.39 -0.26 -27.01
N THR A 131 14.17 -1.07 -28.04
CA THR A 131 15.20 -1.51 -28.99
C THR A 131 14.93 -1.07 -30.43
N SER A 132 13.74 -0.51 -30.72
CA SER A 132 13.51 0.12 -32.01
C SER A 132 14.48 1.29 -32.24
N PRO A 133 14.83 1.60 -33.50
CA PRO A 133 15.70 2.73 -33.80
C PRO A 133 15.10 4.05 -33.30
N LEU A 134 15.96 4.93 -32.77
CA LEU A 134 15.58 6.30 -32.38
C LEU A 134 15.15 7.15 -33.58
N ILE A 135 15.73 6.89 -34.76
CA ILE A 135 15.41 7.55 -36.01
C ILE A 135 14.94 6.47 -36.99
N GLN A 136 13.75 6.68 -37.57
CA GLN A 136 13.13 5.76 -38.50
C GLN A 136 12.67 6.53 -39.73
N GLU A 137 12.84 5.93 -40.91
CA GLU A 137 12.31 6.49 -42.15
C GLU A 137 10.79 6.51 -42.11
N TYR A 138 10.19 7.64 -42.47
CA TYR A 138 8.74 7.76 -42.50
C TYR A 138 8.14 6.90 -43.62
N ASN A 139 7.40 5.86 -43.24
CA ASN A 139 6.69 4.96 -44.15
C ASN A 139 5.20 4.82 -43.81
N GLY A 140 4.67 5.69 -42.93
CA GLY A 140 3.29 5.63 -42.44
C GLY A 140 3.10 4.78 -41.17
N ALA A 141 4.15 4.18 -40.63
CA ALA A 141 4.13 3.50 -39.34
C ALA A 141 5.40 3.79 -38.51
N LEU A 142 5.24 3.77 -37.19
CA LEU A 142 6.33 3.82 -36.22
C LEU A 142 6.58 2.40 -35.70
N ASN A 143 7.79 1.87 -35.89
CA ASN A 143 8.16 0.62 -35.27
C ASN A 143 8.44 0.85 -33.77
N VAL A 144 7.67 0.17 -32.93
CA VAL A 144 7.82 0.15 -31.47
C VAL A 144 8.23 -1.25 -31.07
N ALA A 145 9.51 -1.40 -30.75
CA ALA A 145 10.08 -2.69 -30.38
C ALA A 145 10.92 -2.56 -29.11
N GLY A 146 10.97 -3.63 -28.34
CA GLY A 146 11.70 -3.65 -27.08
C GLY A 146 11.52 -4.94 -26.31
N LYS A 147 11.87 -4.87 -25.03
CA LYS A 147 11.80 -5.99 -24.10
C LYS A 147 11.29 -5.56 -22.73
N SER A 148 10.31 -6.27 -22.21
CA SER A 148 9.99 -6.30 -20.78
C SER A 148 10.90 -7.30 -20.08
N THR A 149 11.73 -6.84 -19.16
CA THR A 149 12.79 -7.65 -18.55
C THR A 149 12.31 -8.49 -17.37
N THR A 150 11.20 -8.11 -16.74
CA THR A 150 10.68 -8.74 -15.51
C THR A 150 9.32 -9.41 -15.68
N ARG A 151 8.59 -9.14 -16.78
CA ARG A 151 7.18 -9.56 -16.91
C ARG A 151 6.89 -10.61 -17.99
N GLY A 152 7.89 -11.08 -18.73
CA GLY A 152 7.73 -12.16 -19.71
C GLY A 152 6.56 -11.89 -20.66
N SER A 153 5.67 -12.87 -20.82
CA SER A 153 4.51 -12.82 -21.72
C SER A 153 3.28 -12.09 -21.17
N SER A 154 3.44 -11.12 -20.25
CA SER A 154 2.31 -10.41 -19.63
C SER A 154 1.70 -9.32 -20.52
N GLY A 155 2.30 -9.05 -21.68
CA GLY A 155 1.98 -7.91 -22.53
C GLY A 155 2.47 -6.59 -21.94
N ILE A 156 2.46 -5.54 -22.78
CA ILE A 156 2.71 -4.16 -22.36
C ILE A 156 1.65 -3.24 -22.96
N GLN A 157 1.42 -2.11 -22.30
CA GLN A 157 0.58 -1.05 -22.83
C GLN A 157 1.47 0.03 -23.45
N ILE A 158 1.12 0.48 -24.65
CA ILE A 158 1.83 1.55 -25.37
C ILE A 158 0.87 2.69 -25.70
N ARG A 159 1.40 3.92 -25.73
CA ARG A 159 0.75 5.12 -26.27
C ARG A 159 1.80 5.89 -27.06
N VAL A 160 1.41 6.43 -28.21
CA VAL A 160 2.30 7.26 -29.03
C VAL A 160 1.76 8.68 -29.05
N ASP A 161 2.56 9.59 -28.51
CA ASP A 161 2.30 11.03 -28.50
C ASP A 161 3.27 11.72 -29.48
N ASP A 162 2.83 12.79 -30.14
CA ASP A 162 3.67 13.60 -31.02
C ASP A 162 4.59 14.56 -30.24
N GLU A 163 5.44 15.30 -30.95
CA GLU A 163 6.36 16.28 -30.36
C GLU A 163 5.67 17.43 -29.62
N TYR A 164 4.37 17.63 -29.83
CA TYR A 164 3.54 18.62 -29.15
C TYR A 164 2.73 18.02 -27.99
N GLY A 165 2.91 16.72 -27.70
CA GLY A 165 2.22 15.99 -26.64
C GLY A 165 0.79 15.57 -27.01
N SER A 166 0.40 15.63 -28.28
CA SER A 166 -0.90 15.14 -28.75
C SER A 166 -0.83 13.64 -29.03
N THR A 167 -1.81 12.88 -28.55
CA THR A 167 -1.86 11.43 -28.79
C THR A 167 -2.15 11.12 -30.27
N VAL A 168 -1.21 10.45 -30.92
CA VAL A 168 -1.30 9.98 -32.32
C VAL A 168 -1.85 8.57 -32.39
N SER A 169 -1.49 7.72 -31.41
CA SER A 169 -2.07 6.39 -31.22
C SER A 169 -2.48 6.23 -29.76
N PRO A 170 -3.75 5.85 -29.49
CA PRO A 170 -4.26 5.72 -28.13
C PRO A 170 -3.56 4.61 -27.36
N GLU A 171 -3.88 4.51 -26.07
CA GLU A 171 -3.38 3.42 -25.23
C GLU A 171 -3.87 2.06 -25.74
N GLU A 172 -2.92 1.21 -26.13
CA GLU A 172 -3.20 -0.13 -26.64
C GLU A 172 -2.29 -1.17 -25.97
N TRP A 173 -2.88 -2.33 -25.65
CA TRP A 173 -2.15 -3.48 -25.14
C TRP A 173 -1.60 -4.31 -26.29
N ILE A 174 -0.30 -4.54 -26.28
CA ILE A 174 0.38 -5.43 -27.23
C ILE A 174 0.95 -6.64 -26.51
N GLY A 175 0.97 -7.77 -27.22
CA GLY A 175 1.54 -9.01 -26.71
C GLY A 175 3.06 -8.94 -26.59
N THR A 176 3.59 -9.58 -25.55
CA THR A 176 5.01 -9.92 -25.45
C THR A 176 5.19 -11.41 -25.63
N ASP A 177 6.33 -11.83 -26.17
CA ASP A 177 6.68 -13.25 -26.23
C ASP A 177 7.07 -13.82 -24.86
N LYS A 178 7.41 -15.12 -24.82
CA LYS A 178 7.82 -15.80 -23.58
C LYS A 178 9.03 -15.18 -22.89
N ASP A 179 9.90 -14.49 -23.65
CA ASP A 179 11.11 -13.86 -23.16
C ASP A 179 10.91 -12.36 -22.90
N GLY A 180 9.69 -11.85 -23.11
CA GLY A 180 9.30 -10.47 -22.88
C GLY A 180 9.53 -9.52 -24.06
N PHE A 181 9.93 -10.02 -25.23
CA PHE A 181 10.10 -9.16 -26.40
C PHE A 181 8.74 -8.72 -26.95
N PHE A 182 8.65 -7.46 -27.36
CA PHE A 182 7.53 -6.90 -28.10
C PHE A 182 8.04 -6.22 -29.36
N ASN A 183 7.24 -6.29 -30.42
CA ASN A 183 7.48 -5.60 -31.67
C ASN A 183 6.13 -5.36 -32.33
N THR A 184 5.80 -4.09 -32.58
CA THR A 184 4.58 -3.69 -33.26
C THR A 184 4.85 -2.48 -34.15
N ASP A 185 4.10 -2.38 -35.24
CA ASP A 185 4.09 -1.19 -36.08
C ASP A 185 2.83 -0.37 -35.74
N VAL A 186 3.03 0.85 -35.26
CA VAL A 186 1.95 1.78 -34.89
C VAL A 186 1.68 2.71 -36.07
N PRO A 187 0.47 2.72 -36.66
CA PRO A 187 0.15 3.65 -37.75
C PRO A 187 0.31 5.11 -37.30
N ILE A 188 1.02 5.91 -38.11
CA ILE A 188 1.22 7.35 -37.86
C ILE A 188 0.91 8.14 -39.13
N THR A 189 0.29 9.31 -38.98
CA THR A 189 -0.16 10.12 -40.13
C THR A 189 0.85 11.16 -40.60
N LYS A 190 1.90 11.42 -39.80
CA LYS A 190 2.91 12.45 -40.04
C LYS A 190 4.26 11.99 -39.47
N PRO A 191 5.39 12.42 -40.05
CA PRO A 191 6.71 12.24 -39.43
C PRO A 191 6.83 13.10 -38.17
N GLY A 192 7.64 12.65 -37.21
CA GLY A 192 8.11 13.48 -36.09
C GLY A 192 9.28 14.38 -36.50
N ILE A 193 9.66 15.29 -35.61
CA ILE A 193 10.78 16.25 -35.79
C ILE A 193 12.11 15.66 -35.29
#